data_AF-A0A2E9QFL6-F1
#
_entry.id   AF-A0A2E9QFL6-F1
#
_cell.length_a   1.000
_cell.length_b   1.000
_cell.length_c   1.000
_cell.angle_alpha   90.00
_cell.angle_beta   90.00
_cell.angle_gamma   90.00
#
_symmetry.space_group_name_H-M   'P 1'
#
loop_
_entity.id
_entity.type
_entity.pdbx_description
1 polymer ?
#
loop_
_entity_poly.entity_id
_entity_poly.type
_entity_poly.pdbx_seq_one_letter_code
_entity_poly.pdbx_strand_id
1 'polypeptide(L)'
;MERQGKEQKGRGNDFRKTAKNGRAQKLNTEEPRAATGQGKEATGPGGLYRIQYNRKRCIGCGACAELAPERWIMNEKDGKAILLHGRGQGHIFRSTVADLNRPPEDRICPASAIQVQD
;
A
#
# COMPACT_ATOMS: atom_id res chain seq x y z
N MET A 1 39.42 -15.58 -50.62
CA MET A 1 40.69 -14.85 -50.56
C MET A 1 40.49 -13.75 -49.54
N GLU A 2 40.98 -13.96 -48.32
CA GLU A 2 42.21 -13.31 -47.82
C GLU A 2 41.86 -11.95 -47.18
N ARG A 3 42.25 -11.57 -45.97
CA ARG A 3 43.23 -12.04 -44.99
C ARG A 3 42.96 -11.32 -43.66
N GLN A 4 43.07 -12.06 -42.55
CA GLN A 4 43.90 -11.75 -41.36
C GLN A 4 43.67 -10.40 -40.64
N GLY A 5 43.29 -10.41 -39.36
CA GLY A 5 44.24 -10.49 -38.22
C GLY A 5 44.11 -9.18 -37.40
N LYS A 6 44.40 -9.03 -36.12
CA LYS A 6 45.13 -9.78 -35.09
C LYS A 6 44.54 -9.35 -33.74
N GLU A 7 44.25 -10.26 -32.82
CA GLU A 7 45.12 -10.57 -31.66
C GLU A 7 45.83 -9.34 -31.05
N GLN A 8 45.38 -8.90 -29.87
CA GLN A 8 46.30 -8.37 -28.85
C GLN A 8 45.93 -8.90 -27.47
N LYS A 9 46.93 -9.57 -26.90
CA LYS A 9 47.01 -10.19 -25.60
C LYS A 9 47.21 -9.15 -24.50
N GLY A 10 46.67 -9.48 -23.33
CA GLY A 10 47.41 -9.39 -22.08
C GLY A 10 47.39 -8.05 -21.35
N ARG A 11 46.88 -8.09 -20.12
CA ARG A 11 47.73 -7.97 -18.93
C ARG A 11 46.93 -8.40 -17.71
N GLY A 12 47.38 -9.50 -17.10
CA GLY A 12 46.92 -9.92 -15.79
C GLY A 12 47.32 -8.87 -14.74
N ASN A 13 46.54 -8.81 -13.67
CA ASN A 13 46.99 -8.23 -12.43
C ASN A 13 46.53 -9.10 -11.26
N ASP A 14 47.34 -10.12 -11.00
CA ASP A 14 47.41 -10.88 -9.76
C ASP A 14 47.84 -9.94 -8.62
N PHE A 15 46.90 -9.18 -8.06
CA PHE A 15 47.11 -8.53 -6.76
C PHE A 15 46.68 -9.47 -5.64
N ARG A 16 47.70 -10.18 -5.15
CA ARG A 16 47.69 -10.99 -3.95
C ARG A 16 47.11 -10.21 -2.76
N LYS A 17 46.17 -10.89 -2.08
CA LYS A 17 45.99 -10.99 -0.63
C LYS A 17 46.44 -9.79 0.22
N THR A 18 45.48 -9.23 0.98
CA THR A 18 45.65 -9.11 2.43
C THR A 18 44.32 -9.28 3.14
N ALA A 19 44.29 -10.26 4.06
CA ALA A 19 43.33 -10.40 5.13
C ALA A 19 43.24 -9.11 5.95
N LYS A 20 42.05 -8.82 6.50
CA LYS A 20 41.88 -8.27 7.85
C LYS A 20 40.41 -8.34 8.28
N ASN A 21 40.23 -9.06 9.37
CA ASN A 21 39.06 -9.21 10.22
C ASN A 21 38.24 -7.93 10.37
N GLY A 22 36.92 -8.06 10.20
CA GLY A 22 35.97 -6.98 10.41
C GLY A 22 34.57 -7.51 10.67
N ARG A 23 34.40 -8.13 11.85
CA ARG A 23 33.17 -8.14 12.67
C ARG A 23 31.87 -8.00 11.87
N ALA A 24 31.33 -9.14 11.41
CA ALA A 24 29.94 -9.20 10.93
C ALA A 24 29.03 -8.74 12.08
N GLN A 25 28.48 -7.55 11.91
CA GLN A 25 27.51 -6.95 12.81
C GLN A 25 26.27 -7.83 12.74
N LYS A 26 25.86 -8.38 13.88
CA LYS A 26 24.56 -9.04 14.01
C LYS A 26 23.52 -7.94 13.80
N LEU A 27 22.91 -7.88 12.61
CA LEU A 27 21.67 -7.14 12.45
C LEU A 27 20.66 -7.83 13.35
N ASN A 28 20.36 -7.20 14.47
CA ASN A 28 19.15 -7.50 15.22
C ASN A 28 18.00 -7.08 14.31
N THR A 29 17.43 -8.02 13.57
CA THR A 29 16.10 -7.86 12.99
C THR A 29 15.12 -8.06 14.13
N GLU A 30 15.01 -7.04 14.98
CA GLU A 30 13.86 -6.86 15.86
C GLU A 30 12.69 -6.57 14.90
N GLU A 31 11.96 -7.61 14.52
CA GLU A 31 10.68 -7.41 13.85
C GLU A 31 9.86 -6.43 14.69
N PRO A 32 9.40 -5.31 14.11
CA PRO A 32 8.58 -4.37 14.85
C PRO A 32 7.31 -5.10 15.25
N ARG A 33 7.14 -5.29 16.57
CA ARG A 33 5.91 -5.75 17.19
C ARG A 33 4.77 -5.00 16.52
N ALA A 34 3.96 -5.74 15.76
CA ALA A 34 2.71 -5.25 15.19
C ALA A 34 1.94 -4.57 16.32
N ALA A 35 2.00 -3.24 16.31
CA ALA A 35 1.28 -2.41 17.22
C ALA A 35 -0.20 -2.51 16.82
N THR A 36 -0.88 -3.53 17.33
CA THR A 36 -2.34 -3.55 17.40
C THR A 36 -2.79 -2.57 18.50
N GLY A 37 -2.32 -1.33 18.41
CA GLY A 37 -2.78 -0.20 19.18
C GLY A 37 -4.07 0.28 18.55
N GLN A 38 -5.20 -0.29 18.96
CA GLN A 38 -6.51 0.24 18.64
C GLN A 38 -6.75 1.48 19.52
N GLY A 39 -6.08 2.58 19.15
CA GLY A 39 -6.32 3.91 19.72
C GLY A 39 -7.72 4.35 19.37
N LYS A 40 -8.60 4.39 20.37
CA LYS A 40 -9.84 5.17 20.32
C LYS A 40 -9.46 6.63 20.60
N GLU A 41 -8.99 7.35 19.60
CA GLU A 41 -8.88 8.82 19.70
C GLU A 41 -10.16 9.41 19.13
N ALA A 42 -11.09 9.67 20.05
CA ALA A 42 -12.34 10.34 19.77
C ALA A 42 -12.10 11.86 19.60
N THR A 43 -12.32 12.32 18.38
CA THR A 43 -13.21 13.45 18.07
C THR A 43 -12.75 14.85 18.51
N GLY A 44 -12.04 15.54 17.61
CA GLY A 44 -12.10 17.00 17.51
C GLY A 44 -13.43 17.48 16.90
N PRO A 45 -13.67 18.79 16.78
CA PRO A 45 -14.94 19.38 16.30
C PRO A 45 -15.13 19.25 14.77
N GLY A 46 -15.02 18.03 14.24
CA GLY A 46 -15.32 17.66 12.86
C GLY A 46 -16.58 16.80 12.78
N GLY A 47 -17.21 16.74 11.60
CA GLY A 47 -18.33 15.86 11.33
C GLY A 47 -17.90 14.39 11.40
N LEU A 48 -18.65 13.59 12.14
CA LEU A 48 -18.43 12.15 12.20
C LEU A 48 -19.22 11.49 11.08
N TYR A 49 -18.55 10.90 10.10
CA TYR A 49 -19.18 10.23 8.97
C TYR A 49 -19.04 8.72 9.07
N ARG A 50 -20.12 8.00 8.75
CA ARG A 50 -20.13 6.54 8.63
C ARG A 50 -20.11 6.15 7.17
N ILE A 51 -19.03 5.50 6.75
CA ILE A 51 -18.86 4.95 5.41
C ILE A 51 -19.29 3.49 5.41
N GLN A 52 -20.17 3.13 4.49
CA GLN A 52 -20.55 1.75 4.18
C GLN A 52 -20.14 1.41 2.74
N TYR A 53 -19.42 0.30 2.59
CA TYR A 53 -18.88 -0.16 1.34
C TYR A 53 -19.41 -1.56 0.99
N ASN A 54 -19.99 -1.71 -0.20
CA ASN A 54 -20.45 -2.98 -0.73
C ASN A 54 -19.51 -3.47 -1.85
N ARG A 55 -18.60 -4.39 -1.51
CA ARG A 55 -17.64 -4.99 -2.45
C ARG A 55 -18.29 -5.81 -3.57
N LYS A 56 -19.52 -6.32 -3.36
CA LYS A 56 -20.26 -7.05 -4.41
C LYS A 56 -20.65 -6.12 -5.57
N ARG A 57 -20.97 -4.85 -5.26
CA ARG A 57 -21.33 -3.82 -6.25
C ARG A 57 -20.12 -3.11 -6.86
N CYS A 58 -18.93 -3.24 -6.26
CA CYS A 58 -17.73 -2.57 -6.78
C CYS A 58 -17.32 -3.14 -8.14
N ILE A 59 -17.21 -2.23 -9.13
CA ILE A 59 -16.75 -2.52 -10.49
C ILE A 59 -15.26 -2.23 -10.70
N GLY A 60 -14.57 -1.73 -9.67
CA GLY A 60 -13.12 -1.49 -9.76
C GLY A 60 -12.70 -0.19 -10.44
N CYS A 61 -13.53 0.88 -10.40
CA CYS A 61 -13.21 2.14 -11.10
C CYS A 61 -11.97 2.90 -10.58
N GLY A 62 -11.46 2.58 -9.39
CA GLY A 62 -10.27 3.22 -8.81
C GLY A 62 -10.45 4.62 -8.24
N ALA A 63 -11.54 5.35 -8.56
CA ALA A 63 -11.70 6.74 -8.15
C ALA A 63 -11.62 6.98 -6.63
N CYS A 64 -12.11 6.05 -5.81
CA CYS A 64 -12.01 6.15 -4.35
C CYS A 64 -10.56 6.07 -3.83
N ALA A 65 -9.70 5.29 -4.48
CA ALA A 65 -8.28 5.19 -4.14
C ALA A 65 -7.50 6.44 -4.55
N GLU A 66 -7.88 7.09 -5.65
CA GLU A 66 -7.28 8.36 -6.08
C GLU A 66 -7.67 9.52 -5.16
N LEU A 67 -8.92 9.54 -4.69
CA LEU A 67 -9.42 10.61 -3.82
C LEU A 67 -8.92 10.51 -2.38
N ALA A 68 -8.83 9.28 -1.86
CA ALA A 68 -8.54 9.02 -0.46
C ALA A 68 -7.70 7.73 -0.34
N PRO A 69 -6.41 7.79 -0.73
CA PRO A 69 -5.51 6.65 -0.67
C PRO A 69 -5.26 6.16 0.76
N GLU A 70 -5.50 7.00 1.78
CA GLU A 70 -5.42 6.59 3.18
C GLU A 70 -6.58 5.68 3.63
N ARG A 71 -7.70 5.70 2.89
CA ARG A 71 -8.92 4.93 3.22
C ARG A 71 -9.15 3.78 2.24
N TRP A 72 -8.68 3.90 1.01
CA TRP A 72 -8.98 2.95 -0.06
C TRP A 72 -7.72 2.46 -0.74
N ILE A 73 -7.64 1.15 -0.94
CA ILE A 73 -6.64 0.53 -1.81
C ILE A 73 -7.34 -0.34 -2.85
N MET A 74 -6.70 -0.52 -4.00
CA MET A 74 -7.20 -1.43 -5.03
C MET A 74 -6.56 -2.81 -4.87
N ASN A 75 -7.36 -3.86 -4.91
CA ASN A 75 -6.84 -5.23 -4.94
C ASN A 75 -6.33 -5.55 -6.34
N GLU A 76 -5.05 -5.89 -6.48
CA GLU A 76 -4.46 -6.27 -7.76
C GLU A 76 -5.06 -7.56 -8.33
N LYS A 77 -5.52 -8.48 -7.47
CA LYS A 77 -6.07 -9.78 -7.91
C LYS A 77 -7.51 -9.69 -8.43
N ASP A 78 -8.35 -8.93 -7.74
CA ASP A 78 -9.79 -8.82 -8.07
C ASP A 78 -10.12 -7.56 -8.88
N GLY A 79 -9.22 -6.59 -8.94
CA GLY A 79 -9.48 -5.26 -9.46
C GLY A 79 -10.48 -4.44 -8.64
N LYS A 80 -10.84 -4.87 -7.42
CA LYS A 80 -11.85 -4.21 -6.57
C LYS A 80 -11.22 -3.38 -5.46
N ALA A 81 -11.90 -2.32 -5.07
CA ALA A 81 -11.49 -1.51 -3.94
C ALA A 81 -11.59 -2.30 -2.61
N ILE A 82 -10.71 -1.98 -1.68
CA ILE A 82 -10.67 -2.47 -0.31
C ILE A 82 -10.73 -1.24 0.60
N LEU A 83 -11.68 -1.24 1.54
CA LEU A 83 -11.79 -0.22 2.56
C LEU A 83 -10.80 -0.54 3.70
N LEU A 84 -9.75 0.26 3.85
CA LEU A 84 -8.79 0.16 4.94
C LEU A 84 -9.48 0.45 6.27
N HIS A 85 -9.11 -0.28 7.31
CA HIS A 85 -9.70 -0.20 8.66
C HIS A 85 -11.21 -0.47 8.73
N GLY A 86 -11.84 -0.84 7.61
CA GLY A 86 -13.26 -1.19 7.56
C GLY A 86 -13.53 -2.53 8.23
N ARG A 87 -14.51 -2.55 9.15
CA ARG A 87 -15.00 -3.77 9.78
C ARG A 87 -16.27 -4.24 9.09
N GLY A 88 -16.32 -5.53 8.75
CA GLY A 88 -17.41 -6.09 7.96
C GLY A 88 -17.39 -7.61 7.95
N GLN A 89 -18.54 -8.21 7.67
CA GLN A 89 -18.64 -9.64 7.34
C GLN A 89 -19.05 -9.79 5.88
N GLY A 90 -18.40 -10.73 5.18
CA GLY A 90 -18.68 -11.03 3.79
C GLY A 90 -18.27 -9.90 2.84
N HIS A 91 -19.26 -9.20 2.29
CA HIS A 91 -19.07 -8.21 1.22
C HIS A 91 -19.45 -6.77 1.62
N ILE A 92 -19.89 -6.56 2.87
CA ILE A 92 -20.25 -5.25 3.40
C ILE A 92 -19.22 -4.85 4.45
N PHE A 93 -18.52 -3.74 4.20
CA PHE A 93 -17.52 -3.16 5.10
C PHE A 93 -18.00 -1.81 5.60
N ARG A 94 -17.70 -1.48 6.85
CA ARG A 94 -18.07 -0.20 7.46
C ARG A 94 -16.87 0.42 8.17
N SER A 95 -16.68 1.72 7.98
CA SER A 95 -15.67 2.49 8.69
C SER A 95 -16.27 3.81 9.17
N THR A 96 -15.71 4.35 10.25
CA THR A 96 -16.08 5.67 10.77
C THR A 96 -14.92 6.60 10.49
N VAL A 97 -15.22 7.76 9.92
CA VAL A 97 -14.23 8.77 9.52
C VAL A 97 -14.62 10.08 10.16
N ALA A 98 -13.68 10.73 10.83
CA ALA A 98 -13.85 12.09 11.33
C ALA A 98 -13.22 13.04 10.31
N ASP A 99 -14.06 13.84 9.65
CA ASP A 99 -13.63 14.82 8.65
C ASP A 99 -14.40 16.12 8.83
N LEU A 100 -13.84 17.23 8.35
CA LEU A 100 -14.55 18.53 8.39
C LEU A 100 -15.75 18.56 7.44
N ASN A 101 -15.64 17.85 6.32
CA ASN A 101 -16.63 17.82 5.25
C ASN A 101 -17.03 16.38 4.93
N ARG A 102 -18.22 16.22 4.34
CA ARG A 102 -18.68 14.91 3.86
C ARG A 102 -17.68 14.34 2.84
N PRO A 103 -17.19 13.11 3.03
CA PRO A 103 -16.33 12.42 2.07
C PRO A 103 -17.00 12.34 0.67
N PRO A 104 -16.33 12.74 -0.43
CA PRO A 104 -16.92 12.78 -1.77
C PRO A 104 -16.91 11.45 -2.53
N GLU A 105 -16.35 10.37 -1.94
CA GLU A 105 -16.16 9.07 -2.60
C GLU A 105 -17.49 8.41 -3.00
N ASP A 106 -18.58 8.70 -2.29
CA ASP A 106 -19.91 8.17 -2.61
C ASP A 106 -20.50 8.75 -3.90
N ARG A 107 -20.36 10.05 -4.11
CA ARG A 107 -20.85 10.78 -5.29
C ARG A 107 -20.05 10.46 -6.53
N ILE A 108 -18.76 10.17 -6.37
CA ILE A 108 -17.86 9.89 -7.49
C ILE A 108 -17.94 8.43 -7.93
N CYS A 109 -18.37 7.51 -7.06
CA CYS A 109 -18.49 6.10 -7.39
C CYS A 109 -19.62 5.83 -8.41
N PRO A 110 -19.30 5.44 -9.66
CA PRO A 110 -20.33 5.22 -10.69
C PRO A 110 -21.24 4.03 -10.40
N ALA A 111 -20.77 3.06 -9.62
CA ALA A 111 -21.55 1.87 -9.23
C ALA A 111 -22.37 2.07 -7.94
N SER A 112 -22.27 3.24 -7.30
CA SER A 112 -22.82 3.55 -5.98
C SER A 112 -22.55 2.43 -4.95
N ALA A 113 -21.33 1.90 -4.98
CA ALA A 113 -20.87 0.85 -4.07
C ALA A 113 -20.52 1.41 -2.68
N ILE A 114 -20.35 2.73 -2.56
CA ILE A 114 -19.96 3.46 -1.36
C ILE A 114 -21.16 4.31 -0.94
N GLN A 115 -21.49 4.30 0.35
CA GLN A 115 -22.54 5.10 0.96
C GLN A 115 -21.98 5.81 2.18
N VAL A 116 -22.26 7.10 2.30
CA VAL A 116 -21.84 7.94 3.43
C VAL A 116 -23.08 8.42 4.18
N GLN A 117 -23.08 8.23 5.50
CA GLN A 117 -24.10 8.69 6.44
C GLN A 117 -23.47 9.68 7.43
N ASP A 118 -24.19 10.74 7.80
CA ASP A 118 -23.88 11.66 8.90
C ASP A 118 -24.36 11.12 10.27
#